data_AF-A0A6L6VD80-F1
#
_entry.id   AF-A0A6L6VD80-F1
#
_cell.length_a   1.000
_cell.length_b   1.000
_cell.length_c   1.000
_cell.angle_alpha   90.00
_cell.angle_beta   90.00
_cell.angle_gamma   90.00
#
_symmetry.space_group_name_H-M   'P 1'
#
loop_
_entity.id
_entity.type
_entity.pdbx_description
1 polymer ?
#
loop_
_entity_poly.entity_id
_entity_poly.type
_entity_poly.pdbx_seq_one_letter_code
_entity_poly.pdbx_strand_id
1 'polypeptide(L)'
;MAKPGMPLAGHLTVGLALAALLGAIGICASAVWTWLDQETLDHWLLSTTFTIERLLPLIGTGFILGQLPRRRLPLALLVLAAGFVAGFVWRDMWMQLLAPLPAAPSHFFLVGPLACLLAGVMLVLPLPLRFWSGLALLPVLGIALSLAISFSDPSLHDRLYLPLALSAALWLLLVSSLVAGIVTAAWTRIASRVYGSWLLAIGMLYGGAYMASKQTTLIPPPFVEPPAVSDDFSGFEPLFKSLDRYGPQRPVLGPDSGEGRVP
;
A
#
# COMPACT_ATOMS: atom_id res chain seq x y z
N MET A 1 -14.01 54.46 -2.67
CA MET A 1 -13.31 53.64 -3.69
C MET A 1 -13.24 52.21 -3.20
N ALA A 2 -14.11 51.34 -3.73
CA ALA A 2 -14.21 49.94 -3.36
C ALA A 2 -13.07 49.12 -4.00
N LYS A 3 -12.51 48.17 -3.24
CA LYS A 3 -11.52 47.18 -3.74
C LYS A 3 -12.25 46.20 -4.69
N PRO A 4 -11.99 46.19 -6.00
CA PRO A 4 -12.57 45.21 -6.90
C PRO A 4 -11.60 44.03 -7.01
N GLY A 5 -12.04 42.84 -6.60
CA GLY A 5 -11.28 41.63 -6.94
C GLY A 5 -11.42 40.44 -5.99
N MET A 6 -12.63 39.91 -5.79
CA MET A 6 -12.80 38.53 -5.27
C MET A 6 -14.06 37.77 -5.76
N PRO A 7 -14.37 37.66 -7.07
CA PRO A 7 -15.33 36.64 -7.53
C PRO A 7 -14.67 35.33 -8.01
N LEU A 8 -13.45 35.37 -8.57
CA LEU A 8 -12.88 34.22 -9.28
C LEU A 8 -12.53 33.02 -8.36
N ALA A 9 -12.13 33.29 -7.12
CA ALA A 9 -11.73 32.25 -6.17
C ALA A 9 -12.91 31.41 -5.68
N GLY A 10 -14.09 32.02 -5.52
CA GLY A 10 -15.31 31.33 -5.06
C GLY A 10 -15.91 30.40 -6.11
N HIS A 11 -15.94 30.83 -7.38
CA HIS A 11 -16.45 30.00 -8.48
C HIS A 11 -15.58 28.75 -8.71
N LEU A 12 -14.26 28.87 -8.58
CA LEU A 12 -13.35 27.75 -8.76
C LEU A 12 -13.50 26.70 -7.64
N THR A 13 -13.71 27.13 -6.39
CA THR A 13 -13.96 26.20 -5.27
C THR A 13 -15.31 25.50 -5.38
N VAL A 14 -16.35 26.20 -5.84
CA VAL A 14 -17.68 25.59 -6.07
C VAL A 14 -17.63 24.59 -7.21
N GLY A 15 -16.93 24.90 -8.31
CA GLY A 15 -16.75 23.97 -9.43
C GLY A 15 -16.02 22.68 -9.02
N LEU A 16 -14.97 22.79 -8.20
CA LEU A 16 -14.23 21.62 -7.70
C LEU A 16 -15.05 20.78 -6.73
N ALA A 17 -15.85 21.40 -5.85
CA ALA A 17 -16.77 20.70 -4.96
C ALA A 17 -17.88 19.98 -5.73
N LEU A 18 -18.41 20.61 -6.78
CA LEU A 18 -19.42 20.01 -7.65
C LEU A 18 -18.83 18.84 -8.44
N ALA A 19 -17.60 18.96 -8.96
CA ALA A 19 -16.90 17.83 -9.59
C ALA A 19 -16.68 16.65 -8.61
N ALA A 20 -16.35 16.95 -7.34
CA ALA A 20 -16.25 15.93 -6.30
C ALA A 20 -17.59 15.22 -6.06
N LEU A 21 -18.69 15.98 -5.96
CA LEU A 21 -20.02 15.43 -5.75
C LEU A 21 -20.50 14.59 -6.96
N LEU A 22 -20.33 15.11 -8.17
CA LEU A 22 -20.71 14.41 -9.41
C LEU A 22 -19.96 13.09 -9.58
N GLY A 23 -18.66 13.06 -9.27
CA GLY A 23 -17.91 11.81 -9.34
C GLY A 23 -18.37 10.79 -8.30
N ALA A 24 -18.70 11.21 -7.07
CA ALA A 24 -19.28 10.32 -6.06
C ALA A 24 -20.63 9.73 -6.55
N ILE A 25 -21.49 10.57 -7.12
CA ILE A 25 -22.76 10.15 -7.71
C ILE A 25 -22.52 9.16 -8.85
N GLY A 26 -21.57 9.43 -9.75
CA GLY A 26 -21.23 8.53 -10.86
C GLY A 26 -20.72 7.17 -10.40
N ILE A 27 -19.87 7.13 -9.37
CA ILE A 27 -19.38 5.89 -8.77
C ILE A 27 -20.53 5.10 -8.15
N CYS A 28 -21.37 5.73 -7.32
CA CYS A 28 -22.54 5.09 -6.74
C CYS A 28 -23.53 4.60 -7.81
N ALA A 29 -23.80 5.41 -8.83
CA ALA A 29 -24.65 5.04 -9.94
C ALA A 29 -24.10 3.83 -10.71
N SER A 30 -22.77 3.75 -10.92
CA SER A 30 -22.15 2.59 -11.58
C SER A 30 -22.27 1.30 -10.75
N ALA A 31 -22.14 1.40 -9.42
CA ALA A 31 -22.31 0.26 -8.52
C ALA A 31 -23.77 -0.20 -8.48
N VAL A 32 -24.71 0.74 -8.37
CA VAL A 32 -26.16 0.47 -8.42
C VAL A 32 -26.56 -0.13 -9.76
N TRP A 33 -26.05 0.40 -10.87
CA TRP A 33 -26.30 -0.16 -12.21
C TRP A 33 -25.86 -1.63 -12.30
N THR A 34 -24.64 -1.93 -11.83
CA THR A 34 -24.10 -3.31 -11.83
C THR A 34 -24.95 -4.22 -10.96
N TRP A 35 -25.33 -3.76 -9.77
CA TRP A 35 -26.20 -4.51 -8.86
C TRP A 35 -27.57 -4.79 -9.47
N LEU A 36 -28.17 -3.80 -10.16
CA LEU A 36 -29.47 -3.96 -10.80
C LEU A 36 -29.43 -4.91 -11.99
N ASP A 37 -28.33 -4.96 -12.73
CA ASP A 37 -28.15 -5.80 -13.91
C ASP A 37 -27.80 -7.25 -13.54
N GLN A 38 -26.97 -7.45 -12.51
CA GLN A 38 -26.35 -8.75 -12.22
C GLN A 38 -26.65 -9.31 -10.84
N GLU A 39 -27.36 -8.57 -9.98
CA GLU A 39 -27.66 -8.93 -8.58
C GLU A 39 -26.39 -9.19 -7.72
N THR A 40 -25.21 -8.82 -8.21
CA THR A 40 -23.92 -8.91 -7.53
C THR A 40 -23.02 -7.72 -7.90
N LEU A 41 -22.05 -7.41 -7.02
CA LEU A 41 -20.99 -6.43 -7.29
C LEU A 41 -19.68 -7.07 -7.75
N ASP A 42 -19.63 -8.41 -7.89
CA ASP A 42 -18.40 -9.11 -8.28
C ASP A 42 -17.86 -8.67 -9.65
N HIS A 43 -18.76 -8.27 -10.55
CA HIS A 43 -18.42 -7.77 -11.89
C HIS A 43 -18.39 -6.25 -11.98
N TRP A 44 -18.44 -5.53 -10.86
CA TRP A 44 -18.38 -4.08 -10.88
C TRP A 44 -17.03 -3.63 -11.45
N LEU A 45 -17.06 -2.95 -12.60
CA LEU A 45 -15.85 -2.56 -13.36
C LEU A 45 -14.85 -1.73 -12.54
N LEU A 46 -15.33 -0.97 -11.55
CA LEU A 46 -14.47 -0.16 -10.68
C LEU A 46 -13.97 -0.91 -9.44
N SER A 47 -14.39 -2.15 -9.20
CA SER A 47 -13.97 -2.95 -8.03
C SER A 47 -12.45 -3.01 -7.90
N THR A 48 -11.74 -3.23 -9.01
CA THR A 48 -10.28 -3.29 -9.03
C THR A 48 -9.65 -1.93 -8.75
N THR A 49 -10.27 -0.83 -9.17
CA THR A 49 -9.84 0.55 -8.87
C THR A 49 -9.99 0.90 -7.39
N PHE A 50 -11.03 0.38 -6.74
CA PHE A 50 -11.30 0.56 -5.30
C PHE A 50 -10.64 -0.51 -4.40
N THR A 51 -9.69 -1.27 -4.92
CA THR A 51 -8.83 -2.13 -4.08
C THR A 51 -7.92 -1.28 -3.21
N ILE A 52 -7.60 -1.79 -2.01
CA ILE A 52 -6.75 -1.10 -1.03
C ILE A 52 -5.39 -0.75 -1.64
N GLU A 53 -4.80 -1.65 -2.43
CA GLU A 53 -3.49 -1.48 -3.08
C GLU A 53 -3.44 -0.31 -4.06
N ARG A 54 -4.58 0.10 -4.62
CA ARG A 54 -4.68 1.24 -5.56
C ARG A 54 -5.19 2.51 -4.89
N LEU A 55 -6.15 2.39 -3.98
CA LEU A 55 -6.67 3.53 -3.23
C LEU A 55 -5.58 4.24 -2.44
N LEU A 56 -4.73 3.45 -1.77
CA LEU A 56 -3.67 3.96 -0.92
C LEU A 56 -2.70 4.92 -1.65
N PRO A 57 -2.02 4.51 -2.74
CA PRO A 57 -1.11 5.39 -3.44
C PRO A 57 -1.83 6.53 -4.17
N LEU A 58 -3.08 6.33 -4.65
CA LEU A 58 -3.86 7.41 -5.27
C LEU A 58 -4.18 8.53 -4.26
N ILE A 59 -4.71 8.17 -3.08
CA ILE A 59 -4.98 9.13 -2.01
C ILE A 59 -3.68 9.82 -1.56
N GLY A 60 -2.60 9.05 -1.40
CA GLY A 60 -1.29 9.60 -1.05
C GLY A 60 -0.78 10.60 -2.08
N THR A 61 -0.94 10.31 -3.36
CA THR A 61 -0.59 11.20 -4.47
C THR A 61 -1.42 12.48 -4.45
N GLY A 62 -2.73 12.39 -4.21
CA GLY A 62 -3.56 13.57 -4.07
C GLY A 62 -3.16 14.43 -2.87
N PHE A 63 -2.79 13.84 -1.73
CA PHE A 63 -2.23 14.59 -0.60
C PHE A 63 -0.92 15.31 -0.95
N ILE A 64 -0.03 14.68 -1.72
CA ILE A 64 1.19 15.32 -2.22
C ILE A 64 0.82 16.56 -3.06
N LEU A 65 -0.09 16.40 -4.03
CA LEU A 65 -0.50 17.46 -4.94
C LEU A 65 -1.22 18.61 -4.19
N GLY A 66 -2.12 18.29 -3.26
CA GLY A 66 -2.88 19.26 -2.48
C GLY A 66 -2.02 20.11 -1.55
N GLN A 67 -0.85 19.61 -1.13
CA GLN A 67 0.08 20.33 -0.26
C GLN A 67 1.15 21.14 -1.01
N LEU A 68 1.23 21.03 -2.33
CA LEU A 68 2.16 21.82 -3.13
C LEU A 68 1.66 23.27 -3.28
N PRO A 69 2.57 24.26 -3.30
CA PRO A 69 2.18 25.63 -3.56
C PRO A 69 1.59 25.75 -4.98
N ARG A 70 0.54 26.57 -5.14
CA ARG A 70 -0.19 26.74 -6.41
C ARG A 70 0.72 27.03 -7.62
N ARG A 71 1.86 27.71 -7.41
CA ARG A 71 2.85 28.01 -8.46
C ARG A 71 3.56 26.76 -9.01
N ARG A 72 3.72 25.70 -8.19
CA ARG A 72 4.44 24.47 -8.54
C ARG A 72 3.50 23.32 -8.94
N LEU A 73 2.23 23.41 -8.57
CA LEU A 73 1.20 22.45 -8.93
C LEU A 73 1.13 22.12 -10.44
N PRO A 74 1.11 23.08 -11.38
CA PRO A 74 0.99 22.74 -12.80
C PRO A 74 2.19 21.92 -13.29
N LEU A 75 3.40 22.24 -12.84
CA LEU A 75 4.60 21.47 -13.19
C LEU A 75 4.54 20.05 -12.61
N ALA A 76 4.12 19.90 -11.35
CA ALA A 76 3.97 18.59 -10.73
C ALA A 76 2.93 17.73 -11.44
N LEU A 77 1.80 18.32 -11.85
CA LEU A 77 0.77 17.66 -12.65
C LEU A 77 1.32 17.25 -14.02
N LEU A 78 2.07 18.12 -14.71
CA LEU A 78 2.68 17.80 -16.00
C LEU A 78 3.67 16.64 -15.90
N VAL A 79 4.52 16.65 -14.88
CA VAL A 79 5.53 15.59 -14.66
C VAL A 79 4.87 14.26 -14.30
N LEU A 80 3.86 14.29 -13.42
CA LEU A 80 3.07 13.11 -13.08
C LEU A 80 2.32 12.56 -14.31
N ALA A 81 1.65 13.43 -15.06
CA ALA A 81 0.92 13.07 -16.26
C ALA A 81 1.86 12.52 -17.35
N ALA A 82 3.05 13.11 -17.51
CA ALA A 82 4.06 12.60 -18.43
C ALA A 82 4.50 11.18 -18.06
N GLY A 83 4.79 10.91 -16.78
CA GLY A 83 5.09 9.56 -16.31
C GLY A 83 3.92 8.59 -16.48
N PHE A 84 2.70 9.04 -16.21
CA PHE A 84 1.50 8.24 -16.37
C PHE A 84 1.23 7.86 -17.83
N VAL A 85 1.33 8.81 -18.77
CA VAL A 85 1.24 8.56 -20.21
C VAL A 85 2.38 7.66 -20.67
N ALA A 86 3.60 7.89 -20.17
CA ALA A 86 4.76 7.07 -20.47
C ALA A 86 4.55 5.59 -20.09
N GLY A 87 3.95 5.32 -18.93
CA GLY A 87 3.69 3.94 -18.52
C GLY A 87 2.62 3.24 -19.36
N PHE A 88 1.63 3.96 -19.90
CA PHE A 88 0.69 3.41 -20.89
C PHE A 88 1.33 3.18 -22.27
N VAL A 89 2.01 4.20 -22.81
CA VAL A 89 2.57 4.16 -24.17
C VAL A 89 3.68 3.13 -24.28
N TRP A 90 4.56 3.05 -23.29
CA TRP A 90 5.68 2.11 -23.28
C TRP A 90 5.41 0.87 -22.43
N ARG A 91 4.13 0.51 -22.21
CA ARG A 91 3.75 -0.65 -21.40
C ARG A 91 4.47 -1.93 -21.85
N ASP A 92 4.50 -2.19 -23.15
CA ASP A 92 5.11 -3.41 -23.69
C ASP A 92 6.63 -3.42 -23.48
N MET A 93 7.28 -2.26 -23.57
CA MET A 93 8.69 -2.10 -23.23
C MET A 93 8.94 -2.39 -21.75
N TRP A 94 8.08 -1.90 -20.84
CA TRP A 94 8.17 -2.20 -19.41
C TRP A 94 7.97 -3.69 -19.13
N MET A 95 7.02 -4.34 -19.81
CA MET A 95 6.82 -5.78 -19.72
C MET A 95 8.05 -6.55 -20.22
N GLN A 96 8.65 -6.14 -21.34
CA GLN A 96 9.87 -6.76 -21.87
C GLN A 96 11.06 -6.57 -20.93
N LEU A 97 11.19 -5.41 -20.30
CA LEU A 97 12.25 -5.15 -19.32
C LEU A 97 12.09 -6.04 -18.07
N LEU A 98 10.84 -6.35 -17.70
CA LEU A 98 10.51 -7.21 -16.56
C LEU A 98 10.47 -8.70 -16.92
N ALA A 99 10.34 -9.07 -18.20
CA ALA A 99 10.23 -10.45 -18.67
C ALA A 99 11.39 -11.39 -18.24
N PRO A 100 12.65 -10.92 -18.13
CA PRO A 100 13.75 -11.76 -17.64
C PRO A 100 13.62 -12.15 -16.16
N LEU A 101 12.72 -11.50 -15.39
CA LEU A 101 12.52 -11.84 -13.99
C LEU A 101 11.79 -13.19 -13.88
N PRO A 102 12.31 -14.15 -13.10
CA PRO A 102 11.66 -15.45 -12.93
C PRO A 102 10.27 -15.25 -12.33
N ALA A 103 9.25 -15.77 -12.99
CA ALA A 103 7.84 -15.56 -12.65
C ALA A 103 7.38 -14.08 -12.76
N ALA A 104 7.84 -13.33 -13.77
CA ALA A 104 7.46 -11.93 -14.03
C ALA A 104 5.94 -11.61 -13.88
N PRO A 105 4.99 -12.44 -14.35
CA PRO A 105 3.57 -12.17 -14.16
C PRO A 105 3.14 -12.20 -12.69
N SER A 106 3.77 -13.06 -11.90
CA SER A 106 3.51 -13.14 -10.47
C SER A 106 4.03 -11.94 -9.69
N HIS A 107 4.80 -11.03 -10.31
CA HIS A 107 5.30 -9.82 -9.64
C HIS A 107 4.47 -8.58 -9.93
N PHE A 108 3.48 -8.66 -10.83
CA PHE A 108 2.64 -7.50 -11.17
C PHE A 108 1.82 -6.99 -9.99
N PHE A 109 1.53 -7.84 -8.99
CA PHE A 109 0.89 -7.39 -7.75
C PHE A 109 1.79 -6.41 -6.96
N LEU A 110 3.12 -6.42 -7.14
CA LEU A 110 4.04 -5.52 -6.43
C LEU A 110 4.00 -4.08 -6.96
N VAL A 111 3.34 -3.81 -8.10
CA VAL A 111 3.23 -2.47 -8.67
C VAL A 111 2.45 -1.54 -7.74
N GLY A 112 1.38 -2.02 -7.09
CA GLY A 112 0.62 -1.27 -6.08
C GLY A 112 1.47 -0.90 -4.86
N PRO A 113 2.09 -1.88 -4.16
CA PRO A 113 3.06 -1.64 -3.10
C PRO A 113 4.23 -0.73 -3.48
N LEU A 114 4.75 -0.81 -4.72
CA LEU A 114 5.78 0.10 -5.21
C LEU A 114 5.26 1.54 -5.29
N ALA A 115 4.04 1.75 -5.80
CA ALA A 115 3.40 3.06 -5.79
C ALA A 115 3.19 3.57 -4.36
N CYS A 116 2.83 2.70 -3.41
CA CYS A 116 2.78 3.03 -1.98
C CYS A 116 4.15 3.49 -1.46
N LEU A 117 5.24 2.79 -1.77
CA LEU A 117 6.58 3.20 -1.36
C LEU A 117 6.93 4.58 -1.91
N LEU A 118 6.73 4.81 -3.21
CA LEU A 118 7.05 6.08 -3.86
C LEU A 118 6.25 7.25 -3.27
N ALA A 119 4.93 7.09 -3.13
CA ALA A 119 4.07 8.09 -2.50
C ALA A 119 4.40 8.28 -1.01
N GLY A 120 4.70 7.20 -0.29
CA GLY A 120 5.08 7.20 1.12
C GLY A 120 6.38 7.95 1.39
N VAL A 121 7.44 7.67 0.61
CA VAL A 121 8.71 8.42 0.66
C VAL A 121 8.43 9.91 0.50
N MET A 122 7.71 10.29 -0.55
CA MET A 122 7.39 11.69 -0.82
C MET A 122 6.58 12.35 0.32
N LEU A 123 5.64 11.64 0.92
CA LEU A 123 4.84 12.15 2.03
C LEU A 123 5.61 12.26 3.33
N VAL A 124 6.60 11.41 3.61
CA VAL A 124 7.42 11.53 4.81
C VAL A 124 8.42 12.69 4.70
N LEU A 125 8.88 13.02 3.49
CA LEU A 125 9.81 14.12 3.26
C LEU A 125 9.28 15.47 3.75
N PRO A 126 10.14 16.38 4.24
CA PRO A 126 9.74 17.73 4.60
C PRO A 126 9.44 18.57 3.33
N LEU A 127 8.48 19.50 3.44
CA LEU A 127 8.01 20.34 2.33
C LEU A 127 9.10 20.94 1.43
N PRO A 128 10.22 21.51 1.94
CA PRO A 128 11.25 22.09 1.07
C PRO A 128 11.91 21.04 0.16
N LEU A 129 12.06 19.80 0.64
CA LEU A 129 12.67 18.70 -0.11
C LEU A 129 11.68 18.04 -1.08
N ARG A 130 10.39 18.02 -0.73
CA ARG A 130 9.34 17.34 -1.52
C ARG A 130 9.27 17.77 -2.99
N PHE A 131 9.55 19.04 -3.29
CA PHE A 131 9.48 19.50 -4.68
C PHE A 131 10.63 18.94 -5.53
N TRP A 132 11.86 19.00 -5.02
CA TRP A 132 13.03 18.50 -5.73
C TRP A 132 13.00 16.98 -5.87
N SER A 133 12.71 16.27 -4.77
CA SER A 133 12.52 14.82 -4.83
C SER A 133 11.31 14.46 -5.71
N GLY A 134 10.26 15.27 -5.69
CA GLY A 134 9.06 15.06 -6.49
C GLY A 134 9.31 15.14 -7.98
N LEU A 135 10.25 15.96 -8.44
CA LEU A 135 10.60 16.01 -9.86
C LEU A 135 11.16 14.67 -10.37
N ALA A 136 11.88 13.94 -9.52
CA ALA A 136 12.41 12.62 -9.84
C ALA A 136 11.41 11.48 -9.54
N LEU A 137 10.63 11.59 -8.46
CA LEU A 137 9.74 10.51 -7.98
C LEU A 137 8.35 10.52 -8.61
N LEU A 138 7.78 11.67 -8.95
CA LEU A 138 6.48 11.77 -9.61
C LEU A 138 6.39 11.05 -10.97
N PRO A 139 7.40 11.09 -11.87
CA PRO A 139 7.29 10.36 -13.12
C PRO A 139 7.27 8.85 -12.88
N VAL A 140 8.11 8.35 -11.97
CA VAL A 140 8.13 6.92 -11.59
C VAL A 140 6.82 6.50 -10.93
N LEU A 141 6.27 7.34 -10.06
CA LEU A 141 4.96 7.13 -9.44
C LEU A 141 3.84 7.11 -10.49
N GLY A 142 3.87 8.02 -11.47
CA GLY A 142 2.93 8.04 -12.59
C GLY A 142 2.99 6.75 -13.42
N ILE A 143 4.19 6.28 -13.75
CA ILE A 143 4.39 4.99 -14.43
C ILE A 143 3.78 3.86 -13.60
N ALA A 144 4.13 3.76 -12.31
CA ALA A 144 3.60 2.72 -11.43
C ALA A 144 2.06 2.74 -11.35
N LEU A 145 1.44 3.91 -11.22
CA LEU A 145 -0.02 4.05 -11.19
C LEU A 145 -0.67 3.63 -12.53
N SER A 146 -0.07 3.99 -13.67
CA SER A 146 -0.60 3.60 -14.99
C SER A 146 -0.52 2.09 -15.24
N LEU A 147 0.59 1.47 -14.82
CA LEU A 147 0.78 0.02 -14.91
C LEU A 147 -0.18 -0.70 -13.95
N ALA A 148 -0.37 -0.17 -12.73
CA ALA A 148 -1.32 -0.72 -11.77
C ALA A 148 -2.74 -0.74 -12.35
N ILE A 149 -3.19 0.35 -12.97
CA ILE A 149 -4.51 0.41 -13.64
C ILE A 149 -4.59 -0.60 -14.77
N SER A 150 -3.57 -0.66 -15.62
CA SER A 150 -3.53 -1.56 -16.78
C SER A 150 -3.54 -3.04 -16.41
N PHE A 151 -2.82 -3.43 -15.35
CA PHE A 151 -2.60 -4.84 -15.01
C PHE A 151 -3.72 -5.48 -14.21
N SER A 152 -4.64 -4.69 -13.65
CA SER A 152 -5.80 -5.25 -12.93
C SER A 152 -7.12 -4.90 -13.63
N ASP A 153 -7.11 -4.90 -14.97
CA ASP A 153 -8.32 -4.97 -15.77
C ASP A 153 -8.96 -6.37 -15.60
N PRO A 154 -10.12 -6.48 -14.91
CA PRO A 154 -10.80 -7.76 -14.71
C PRO A 154 -11.63 -8.17 -15.93
N SER A 155 -11.85 -7.26 -16.89
CA SER A 155 -12.92 -7.33 -17.88
C SER A 155 -12.48 -7.84 -19.25
N LEU A 156 -11.29 -8.45 -19.36
CA LEU A 156 -10.70 -8.92 -20.63
C LEU A 156 -10.75 -7.84 -21.74
N HIS A 157 -10.42 -6.59 -21.41
CA HIS A 157 -10.43 -5.41 -22.31
C HIS A 157 -11.83 -4.88 -22.68
N ASP A 158 -12.76 -4.78 -21.72
CA ASP A 158 -13.97 -3.99 -21.92
C ASP A 158 -13.58 -2.53 -22.24
N ARG A 159 -14.15 -1.99 -23.32
CA ARG A 159 -13.92 -0.61 -23.77
C ARG A 159 -14.30 0.42 -22.72
N LEU A 160 -15.22 0.08 -21.82
CA LEU A 160 -15.68 0.97 -20.75
C LEU A 160 -14.78 0.94 -19.52
N TYR A 161 -13.99 -0.13 -19.30
CA TYR A 161 -13.16 -0.26 -18.10
C TYR A 161 -12.15 0.87 -17.98
N LEU A 162 -11.30 1.05 -18.99
CA LEU A 162 -10.21 2.02 -18.95
C LEU A 162 -10.70 3.46 -18.73
N PRO A 163 -11.68 4.00 -19.49
CA PRO A 163 -12.14 5.37 -19.25
C PRO A 163 -12.79 5.54 -17.86
N LEU A 164 -13.50 4.53 -17.35
CA LEU A 164 -14.07 4.56 -16.00
C LEU A 164 -12.98 4.55 -14.92
N ALA A 165 -12.01 3.64 -15.03
CA ALA A 165 -10.90 3.52 -14.08
C ALA A 165 -10.05 4.80 -14.04
N LEU A 166 -9.75 5.39 -15.20
CA LEU A 166 -9.04 6.68 -15.30
C LEU A 166 -9.85 7.81 -14.67
N SER A 167 -11.16 7.88 -14.94
CA SER A 167 -12.04 8.90 -14.37
C SER A 167 -12.12 8.77 -12.85
N ALA A 168 -12.24 7.55 -12.32
CA ALA A 168 -12.24 7.28 -10.89
C ALA A 168 -10.90 7.62 -10.24
N ALA A 169 -9.76 7.28 -10.88
CA ALA A 169 -8.44 7.63 -10.39
C ALA A 169 -8.23 9.16 -10.33
N LEU A 170 -8.61 9.88 -11.39
CA LEU A 170 -8.57 11.34 -11.42
C LEU A 170 -9.47 11.96 -10.36
N TRP A 171 -10.67 11.40 -10.17
CA TRP A 171 -11.58 11.84 -9.13
C TRP A 171 -11.00 11.62 -7.72
N LEU A 172 -10.39 10.47 -7.45
CA LEU A 172 -9.73 10.19 -6.17
C LEU A 172 -8.56 11.15 -5.90
N LEU A 173 -7.72 11.40 -6.92
CA LEU A 173 -6.64 12.38 -6.84
C LEU A 173 -7.19 13.78 -6.54
N LEU A 174 -8.26 14.18 -7.24
CA LEU A 174 -8.92 15.46 -7.04
C LEU A 174 -9.43 15.59 -5.61
N VAL A 175 -10.27 14.66 -5.14
CA VAL A 175 -10.91 14.72 -3.82
C VAL A 175 -9.87 14.75 -2.71
N SER A 176 -8.89 13.86 -2.73
CA SER A 176 -7.82 13.82 -1.73
C SER A 176 -6.95 15.08 -1.78
N SER A 177 -6.67 15.63 -2.97
CA SER A 177 -5.95 16.91 -3.09
C SER A 177 -6.75 18.10 -2.56
N LEU A 178 -8.06 18.12 -2.74
CA LEU A 178 -8.94 19.16 -2.19
C LEU A 178 -8.97 19.09 -0.67
N VAL A 179 -9.10 17.91 -0.09
CA VAL A 179 -9.05 17.71 1.37
C VAL A 179 -7.73 18.25 1.94
N ALA A 180 -6.61 17.89 1.32
CA ALA A 180 -5.29 18.36 1.77
C ALA A 180 -5.04 19.85 1.51
N GLY A 181 -5.60 20.41 0.43
CA GLY A 181 -5.39 21.79 0.00
C GLY A 181 -6.32 22.81 0.65
N ILE A 182 -7.55 22.42 1.02
CA ILE A 182 -8.53 23.28 1.71
C ILE A 182 -8.19 23.37 3.20
N VAL A 183 -7.82 22.25 3.81
CA VAL A 183 -7.47 22.18 5.22
C VAL A 183 -5.98 22.46 5.36
N THR A 184 -5.56 23.71 5.14
CA THR A 184 -4.15 24.14 5.21
C THR A 184 -3.55 24.14 6.64
N ALA A 185 -4.30 23.63 7.62
CA ALA A 185 -3.91 23.55 9.01
C ALA A 185 -2.67 22.65 9.20
N ALA A 186 -1.86 22.95 10.22
CA ALA A 186 -0.66 22.15 10.52
C ALA A 186 -0.98 20.66 10.73
N TRP A 187 -2.19 20.33 11.20
CA TRP A 187 -2.64 18.97 11.42
C TRP A 187 -2.66 18.11 10.15
N THR A 188 -3.01 18.67 8.98
CA THR A 188 -3.05 17.88 7.73
C THR A 188 -1.66 17.49 7.24
N ARG A 189 -0.65 18.32 7.53
CA ARG A 189 0.74 17.96 7.26
C ARG A 189 1.16 16.76 8.12
N ILE A 190 0.81 16.77 9.40
CA ILE A 190 1.07 15.65 10.33
C ILE A 190 0.33 14.41 9.85
N ALA A 191 -0.97 14.51 9.60
CA ALA A 191 -1.80 13.40 9.13
C ALA A 191 -1.26 12.78 7.83
N SER A 192 -0.83 13.61 6.87
CA SER A 192 -0.25 13.11 5.62
C SER A 192 1.10 12.41 5.80
N ARG A 193 1.89 12.79 6.81
CA ARG A 193 3.14 12.11 7.14
C ARG A 193 2.89 10.77 7.83
N VAL A 194 1.90 10.72 8.73
CA VAL A 194 1.44 9.47 9.35
C VAL A 194 0.91 8.54 8.26
N TYR A 195 0.08 9.05 7.35
CA TYR A 195 -0.36 8.29 6.19
C TYR A 195 0.81 7.80 5.33
N GLY A 196 1.79 8.68 5.05
CA GLY A 196 3.01 8.32 4.33
C GLY A 196 3.84 7.22 5.01
N SER A 197 3.96 7.22 6.33
CA SER A 197 4.68 6.16 7.05
C SER A 197 3.94 4.82 6.98
N TRP A 198 2.61 4.83 6.97
CA TRP A 198 1.80 3.63 6.74
C TRP A 198 1.98 3.10 5.32
N LEU A 199 2.00 3.97 4.31
CA LEU A 199 2.29 3.56 2.93
C LEU A 199 3.66 2.90 2.80
N LEU A 200 4.68 3.47 3.46
CA LEU A 200 6.02 2.87 3.51
C LEU A 200 5.99 1.50 4.17
N ALA A 201 5.31 1.38 5.32
CA ALA A 201 5.20 0.11 6.04
C ALA A 201 4.50 -0.96 5.19
N ILE A 202 3.39 -0.63 4.54
CA ILE A 202 2.66 -1.56 3.66
C ILE A 202 3.52 -1.97 2.46
N GLY A 203 4.16 -1.00 1.81
CA GLY A 203 5.05 -1.26 0.69
C GLY A 203 6.21 -2.19 1.06
N MET A 204 6.86 -1.93 2.20
CA MET A 204 7.94 -2.77 2.74
C MET A 204 7.43 -4.13 3.21
N LEU A 205 6.24 -4.21 3.78
CA LEU A 205 5.63 -5.46 4.24
C LEU A 205 5.36 -6.40 3.06
N TYR A 206 4.74 -5.89 1.99
CA TYR A 206 4.48 -6.69 0.79
C TYR A 206 5.78 -7.11 0.10
N GLY A 207 6.73 -6.18 -0.06
CA GLY A 207 8.04 -6.51 -0.63
C GLY A 207 8.82 -7.52 0.21
N GLY A 208 8.82 -7.34 1.54
CA GLY A 208 9.49 -8.21 2.50
C GLY A 208 8.87 -9.59 2.60
N ALA A 209 7.53 -9.68 2.64
CA ALA A 209 6.82 -10.96 2.62
C ALA A 209 7.10 -11.72 1.33
N TYR A 210 7.11 -11.01 0.19
CA TYR A 210 7.47 -11.60 -1.09
C TYR A 210 8.92 -12.14 -1.09
N MET A 211 9.90 -11.39 -0.56
CA MET A 211 11.28 -11.87 -0.41
C MET A 211 11.38 -13.07 0.56
N ALA A 212 10.69 -13.03 1.69
CA ALA A 212 10.67 -14.12 2.66
C ALA A 212 10.09 -15.41 2.05
N SER A 213 9.08 -15.29 1.17
CA SER A 213 8.49 -16.45 0.48
C SER A 213 9.45 -17.17 -0.48
N LYS A 214 10.52 -16.49 -0.91
CA LYS A 214 11.57 -17.09 -1.77
C LYS A 214 12.59 -17.89 -0.98
N GLN A 215 12.69 -17.69 0.34
CA GLN A 215 13.53 -18.47 1.23
C GLN A 215 12.84 -19.82 1.52
N THR A 216 12.87 -20.74 0.57
CA THR A 216 12.24 -22.07 0.71
C THR A 216 13.05 -23.03 1.58
N THR A 217 14.33 -22.72 1.84
CA THR A 217 15.20 -23.45 2.76
C THR A 217 15.14 -22.83 4.14
N LEU A 218 14.31 -23.41 5.02
CA LEU A 218 14.41 -23.24 6.47
C LEU A 218 15.67 -23.95 6.94
N ILE A 219 16.84 -23.31 6.80
CA ILE A 219 18.03 -23.73 7.52
C ILE A 219 17.82 -23.23 8.95
N PRO A 220 17.52 -24.10 9.94
CA PRO A 220 17.41 -23.64 11.30
C PRO A 220 18.74 -22.96 11.68
N PRO A 221 18.70 -21.82 12.40
CA PRO A 221 19.92 -21.27 12.96
C PRO A 221 20.62 -22.40 13.75
N PRO A 222 21.97 -22.49 13.70
CA PRO A 222 22.69 -23.52 14.42
C PRO A 222 22.21 -23.47 15.86
N PHE A 223 21.65 -24.58 16.35
CA PHE A 223 21.32 -24.70 17.75
C PHE A 223 22.61 -24.39 18.52
N VAL A 224 22.57 -23.38 19.39
CA VAL A 224 23.64 -23.20 20.36
C VAL A 224 23.70 -24.51 21.12
N GLU A 225 24.82 -25.22 21.01
CA GLU A 225 25.03 -26.44 21.79
C GLU A 225 24.74 -26.07 23.25
N PRO A 226 23.83 -26.78 23.93
CA PRO A 226 23.62 -26.53 25.34
C PRO A 226 24.98 -26.60 26.04
N PRO A 227 25.28 -25.66 26.96
CA PRO A 227 26.53 -25.70 27.69
C PRO A 227 26.72 -27.12 28.24
N ALA A 228 27.93 -27.66 28.10
CA ALA A 228 28.28 -28.96 28.65
C ALA A 228 27.76 -29.00 30.10
N VAL A 229 27.08 -30.09 30.47
CA VAL A 229 26.52 -30.28 31.81
C VAL A 229 27.64 -30.05 32.83
N SER A 230 27.75 -28.82 33.32
CA SER A 230 28.36 -28.55 34.61
C SER A 230 27.27 -28.92 35.60
N ASP A 231 27.57 -29.81 36.54
CA ASP A 231 26.72 -30.14 37.70
C ASP A 231 26.43 -28.94 38.61
N ASP A 232 26.62 -27.72 38.12
CA ASP A 232 26.53 -26.46 38.83
C ASP A 232 25.67 -25.50 38.00
N PHE A 233 24.35 -25.71 38.03
CA PHE A 233 23.37 -24.74 37.55
C PHE A 233 23.10 -23.71 38.65
N SER A 234 24.15 -23.03 39.11
CA SER A 234 24.07 -22.06 40.20
C SER A 234 23.05 -20.97 39.87
N GLY A 235 21.90 -21.00 40.53
CA GLY A 235 20.76 -20.10 40.27
C GLY A 235 19.42 -20.80 40.00
N PHE A 236 19.44 -22.09 39.66
CA PHE A 236 18.22 -22.90 39.50
C PHE A 236 17.91 -23.77 40.72
N GLU A 237 18.75 -23.76 41.76
CA GLU A 237 18.51 -24.44 43.05
C GLU A 237 17.12 -24.15 43.64
N PRO A 238 16.59 -22.92 43.63
CA PRO A 238 15.25 -22.66 44.18
C PRO A 238 14.17 -23.40 43.39
N LEU A 239 14.36 -23.54 42.07
CA LEU A 239 13.43 -24.14 41.14
C LEU A 239 13.46 -25.68 41.23
N PHE A 240 14.65 -26.27 41.33
CA PHE A 240 14.81 -27.71 41.62
C PHE A 240 14.23 -28.08 42.99
N LYS A 241 14.49 -27.27 44.03
CA LYS A 241 13.92 -27.49 45.36
C LYS A 241 12.39 -27.35 45.39
N SER A 242 11.82 -26.54 44.50
CA SER A 242 10.37 -26.44 44.33
C SER A 242 9.76 -27.63 43.58
N LEU A 243 10.47 -28.17 42.59
CA LEU A 243 10.08 -29.36 41.83
C LEU A 243 10.20 -30.64 42.68
N ASP A 244 11.19 -30.74 43.55
CA ASP A 244 11.27 -31.88 44.50
C ASP A 244 10.17 -31.84 45.56
N ARG A 245 9.69 -30.63 45.91
CA ARG A 245 8.67 -30.44 46.94
C ARG A 245 7.24 -30.61 46.41
N TYR A 246 6.98 -30.25 45.15
CA TYR A 246 5.63 -30.21 44.57
C TYR A 246 5.50 -30.92 43.22
N GLY A 247 6.59 -31.41 42.65
CA GLY A 247 6.57 -32.15 41.39
C GLY A 247 5.95 -33.54 41.58
N PRO A 248 5.42 -34.13 40.49
CA PRO A 248 4.90 -35.49 40.54
C PRO A 248 6.03 -36.45 40.91
N GLN A 249 5.96 -37.02 42.12
CA GLN A 249 6.89 -38.05 42.55
C GLN A 249 6.72 -39.26 41.62
N ARG A 250 7.69 -39.47 40.72
CA ARG A 250 7.71 -40.71 39.95
C ARG A 250 7.88 -41.86 40.95
N PRO A 251 7.10 -42.94 40.83
CA PRO A 251 7.37 -44.15 41.60
C PRO A 251 8.80 -44.58 41.27
N VAL A 252 9.64 -44.72 42.30
CA VAL A 252 10.95 -45.35 42.14
C VAL A 252 10.65 -46.80 41.79
N LEU A 253 10.73 -47.15 40.51
CA LEU A 253 10.71 -48.54 40.07
C LEU A 253 11.96 -49.19 40.69
N GLY A 254 11.73 -50.00 41.73
CA GLY A 254 12.76 -50.86 42.28
C GLY A 254 13.26 -51.84 41.20
N PRO A 255 14.44 -52.43 41.40
CA PRO A 255 15.13 -53.23 40.36
C PRO A 255 14.38 -54.50 39.89
N ASP A 256 13.20 -54.82 40.44
CA ASP A 256 12.56 -56.13 40.26
C ASP A 256 11.22 -56.14 39.49
N SER A 257 10.75 -55.04 38.88
CA SER A 257 9.47 -55.08 38.15
C SER A 257 9.63 -55.42 36.66
N GLY A 258 9.96 -56.69 36.43
CA GLY A 258 9.34 -57.64 35.50
C GLY A 258 8.71 -57.20 34.17
N GLU A 259 9.15 -57.90 33.13
CA GLU A 259 8.52 -58.11 31.82
C GLU A 259 6.98 -58.12 31.84
N GLY A 260 6.36 -57.36 30.93
CA GLY A 260 4.90 -57.35 30.76
C GLY A 260 4.52 -57.09 29.31
N ARG A 261 4.06 -58.15 28.65
CA ARG A 261 3.64 -58.23 27.23
C ARG A 261 2.68 -57.12 26.80
N VAL A 262 2.92 -56.63 25.59
CA VAL A 262 2.03 -55.76 24.82
C VAL A 262 0.98 -56.63 24.12
N PRO A 263 -0.34 -56.35 24.24
CA PRO A 263 -1.36 -56.92 23.37
C PRO A 263 -1.34 -56.29 21.97
#